data_AF-A0A133MVY0-F1
#
_entry.id   AF-A0A133MVY0-F1
#
_cell.length_a   1.000
_cell.length_b   1.000
_cell.length_c   1.000
_cell.angle_alpha   90.00
_cell.angle_beta   90.00
_cell.angle_gamma   90.00
#
_symmetry.space_group_name_H-M   'P 1'
#
loop_
_entity.id
_entity.type
_entity.pdbx_description
1 polymer ?
#
loop_
_entity_poly.entity_id
_entity_poly.type
_entity_poly.pdbx_seq_one_letter_code
_entity_poly.pdbx_strand_id
1 'polypeptide(L)' 'MRNLKIRKNISLEDFILKKGQERAQNLFGGNFSIYLAYLIQQDCNGLDKEAVVTKNEEQEEVEKLDEEVSESMNDILEM' A
#
# COMPACT_ATOMS: atom_id res chain seq x y z
N MET A 1 -8.95 6.73 -6.69
CA MET A 1 -8.71 7.49 -5.44
C MET A 1 -7.42 8.30 -5.59
N ARG A 2 -7.41 9.59 -5.23
CA ARG A 2 -6.15 10.37 -5.20
C ARG A 2 -5.37 9.95 -3.95
N ASN A 3 -4.13 9.47 -4.10
CA ASN A 3 -3.26 9.17 -2.97
C ASN A 3 -3.00 10.47 -2.17
N LEU A 4 -3.43 10.49 -0.91
CA LEU A 4 -3.23 11.64 -0.03
C LEU A 4 -1.75 11.69 0.35
N LYS A 5 -1.04 12.77 -0.03
CA LYS A 5 0.34 12.98 0.43
C LYS A 5 0.32 13.44 1.89
N ILE A 6 0.77 12.59 2.80
CA ILE A 6 0.86 12.90 4.23
C ILE A 6 2.28 13.41 4.53
N ARG A 7 2.38 14.52 5.27
CA ARG A 7 3.66 15.03 5.78
C ARG A 7 3.87 14.53 7.21
N LYS A 8 5.04 14.00 7.49
CA LYS A 8 5.45 13.53 8.82
C LYS A 8 6.86 14.04 9.14
N ASN A 9 7.10 14.27 10.42
CA ASN A 9 8.43 14.56 10.96
C ASN A 9 8.98 13.28 11.60
N ILE A 10 10.29 13.10 11.56
CA ILE A 10 10.99 11.96 12.17
C ILE A 10 12.19 12.47 12.96
N SER A 11 12.55 11.73 14.00
CA SER A 11 13.79 11.93 14.75
C SER A 11 14.86 11.00 14.20
N LEU A 12 16.05 11.55 13.95
CA LEU A 12 17.21 10.82 13.43
C LEU A 12 18.46 11.25 14.19
N GLU A 13 19.44 10.34 14.29
CA GLU A 13 20.78 10.70 14.72
C GLU A 13 21.47 11.57 13.66
N ASP A 14 22.25 12.56 14.09
CA ASP A 14 22.88 13.53 13.20
C ASP A 14 23.74 12.89 12.10
N PHE A 15 24.47 11.82 12.44
CA PHE A 15 25.33 11.15 11.46
C PHE A 15 24.53 10.37 10.41
N ILE A 16 23.34 9.88 10.76
CA ILE A 16 22.43 9.23 9.81
C ILE A 16 21.85 10.27 8.85
N LEU A 17 21.40 11.41 9.39
CA LEU A 17 20.89 12.52 8.58
C LEU A 17 21.94 13.00 7.57
N LYS A 18 23.18 13.25 8.00
CA LYS A 18 24.26 13.70 7.12
C LYS A 18 24.55 12.71 5.99
N LYS A 19 24.76 11.44 6.31
CA LYS A 19 25.00 10.39 5.30
C LYS A 19 23.84 10.26 4.33
N GLY A 20 22.61 10.35 4.85
CA GLY A 20 21.42 10.26 4.01
C GLY A 20 21.24 11.46 3.08
N GLN A 21 21.58 12.68 3.53
CA GLN A 21 21.59 13.87 2.69
C GLN A 21 22.65 13.79 1.58
N GLU A 22 23.86 13.29 1.88
CA GLU A 22 24.90 13.05 0.86
C GLU A 22 24.42 12.05 -0.20
N ARG A 23 23.77 10.96 0.22
CA ARG A 23 23.19 9.98 -0.71
C ARG A 23 22.04 10.59 -1.53
N ALA A 24 21.18 11.37 -0.90
CA ALA A 24 20.09 12.08 -1.58
C ALA A 24 20.61 13.10 -2.61
N GLN A 25 21.74 13.75 -2.34
CA GLN A 25 22.39 14.66 -3.28
C GLN A 25 22.78 13.94 -4.58
N ASN A 26 23.36 12.75 -4.45
CA ASN A 26 23.84 11.97 -5.58
C ASN A 26 22.73 11.33 -6.40
N LEU A 27 21.63 10.91 -5.77
CA LEU A 27 20.58 10.10 -6.43
C LEU A 27 19.32 10.91 -6.78
N PHE A 28 19.02 11.97 -6.02
CA PHE A 28 17.74 12.67 -6.07
C PHE A 28 17.90 14.20 -6.07
N GLY A 29 19.06 14.72 -6.46
CA GLY A 29 19.33 16.17 -6.54
C GLY A 29 19.19 16.89 -5.20
N GLY A 30 19.42 16.17 -4.10
CA GLY A 30 19.36 16.70 -2.74
C GLY A 30 18.01 16.53 -2.05
N ASN A 31 17.02 15.91 -2.70
CA ASN A 31 15.71 15.71 -2.10
C ASN A 31 15.72 14.52 -1.11
N PHE A 32 15.97 14.84 0.16
CA PHE A 32 16.05 13.85 1.24
C PHE A 32 14.73 13.08 1.45
N SER A 33 13.57 13.73 1.29
CA SER A 33 12.27 13.06 1.47
C SER A 33 12.01 12.00 0.41
N ILE A 34 12.44 12.24 -0.85
CA ILE A 34 12.34 11.23 -1.91
C ILE A 34 13.29 10.07 -1.62
N TYR A 35 14.51 10.36 -1.17
CA TYR A 35 15.47 9.33 -0.78
C TYR A 35 14.90 8.43 0.33
N LEU A 36 14.30 9.02 1.36
CA LEU A 36 13.68 8.27 2.45
C LEU A 36 12.51 7.41 1.97
N ALA A 37 11.63 7.97 1.12
CA ALA A 37 10.53 7.22 0.54
C ALA A 37 11.02 6.03 -0.32
N TYR A 38 12.10 6.22 -1.08
CA TYR A 38 12.75 5.14 -1.83
C TYR A 38 13.25 4.03 -0.91
N LEU A 39 13.94 4.36 0.19
CA LEU A 39 14.42 3.37 1.15
C LEU A 39 13.27 2.59 1.79
N ILE A 40 12.22 3.29 2.24
CA ILE A 40 11.04 2.65 2.82
C ILE A 40 10.39 1.71 1.79
N GLN A 41 10.26 2.13 0.54
CA GLN A 41 9.69 1.27 -0.50
C GLN A 41 10.55 0.02 -0.74
N GLN A 42 11.89 0.15 -0.79
CA GLN A 42 12.78 -0.99 -0.97
C GLN A 42 12.67 -1.98 0.20
N ASP A 43 12.58 -1.48 1.42
CA ASP A 43 12.41 -2.27 2.64
C ASP A 43 11.04 -2.98 2.67
N CYS A 44 9.98 -2.28 2.24
CA CYS A 44 8.61 -2.79 2.24
C CYS A 44 8.23 -3.61 0.99
N ASN A 45 9.12 -3.80 0.00
CA ASN A 45 8.79 -4.49 -1.26
C ASN A 45 8.37 -5.97 -1.09
N GLY A 46 8.51 -6.54 0.11
CA GLY A 46 8.02 -7.88 0.46
C GLY A 46 6.94 -7.91 1.55
N LEU A 47 6.46 -6.75 2.01
CA LEU A 47 5.34 -6.68 2.93
C LEU A 47 4.05 -6.79 2.10
N ASP A 48 3.21 -7.76 2.42
CA ASP A 48 1.88 -7.88 1.84
C ASP A 48 1.17 -6.53 1.99
N LYS A 49 0.59 -6.04 0.89
CA LYS A 49 -0.25 -4.84 0.94
C LYS A 49 -1.41 -5.20 1.85
N GLU A 50 -1.37 -4.75 3.10
CA GLU A 50 -2.55 -4.80 3.95
C GLU A 50 -3.69 -4.23 3.12
N ALA A 51 -4.67 -5.09 2.81
CA ALA A 51 -5.93 -4.64 2.28
C ALA A 51 -6.40 -3.62 3.29
N VAL A 52 -6.43 -2.35 2.88
CA VAL A 52 -6.98 -1.29 3.71
C VAL A 52 -8.43 -1.70 3.90
N VAL A 53 -8.71 -2.34 5.03
CA VAL A 53 -10.06 -2.50 5.53
C VAL A 53 -10.45 -1.09 5.93
N THR A 54 -10.92 -0.32 4.95
CA THR A 54 -11.86 0.75 5.20
C THR A 54 -12.95 0.09 6.02
N LYS A 55 -12.91 0.30 7.34
CA LYS A 55 -14.12 0.26 8.16
C LYS A 55 -15.01 1.40 7.66
N ASN A 56 -15.58 1.22 6.48
CA ASN A 56 -16.89 1.71 6.22
C ASN A 56 -17.79 0.76 7.00
N GLU A 57 -18.40 1.31 8.04
CA GLU A 57 -19.66 0.76 8.52
C GLU A 57 -20.56 0.51 7.29
N GLU A 58 -21.22 -0.66 7.26
CA GLU A 58 -22.02 -1.22 6.15
C GLU A 58 -21.25 -2.08 5.12
N GLN A 59 -21.00 -3.35 5.49
CA GLN A 59 -20.92 -4.49 4.56
C GLN A 59 -21.01 -5.81 5.36
N GLU A 60 -22.17 -6.06 5.97
CA GLU A 60 -22.73 -7.42 5.94
C GLU A 60 -23.23 -7.66 4.50
N GLU A 61 -23.14 -8.89 4.00
CA GLU A 61 -23.50 -9.36 2.64
C GLU A 61 -22.40 -9.31 1.55
N VAL A 62 -21.31 -10.05 1.72
CA VAL A 62 -20.59 -10.65 0.58
C VAL A 62 -20.13 -12.09 0.89
N GLU A 63 -20.98 -12.88 1.55
CA GLU A 63 -20.72 -14.33 1.72
C GLU A 63 -21.87 -15.22 1.21
N LYS A 64 -22.85 -14.67 0.48
CA LYS A 64 -24.00 -15.43 -0.06
C LYS A 64 -24.21 -15.34 -1.57
N LEU A 65 -23.33 -14.69 -2.32
CA LEU A 65 -23.51 -14.51 -3.77
C LEU A 65 -22.83 -15.58 -4.63
N ASP A 66 -21.93 -16.40 -4.08
CA ASP A 66 -21.22 -17.44 -4.86
C ASP A 66 -21.92 -18.80 -4.88
N GLU A 67 -22.92 -19.05 -4.01
CA GLU A 67 -23.64 -20.33 -3.99
C GLU A 67 -24.85 -20.35 -4.95
N GLU A 68 -25.58 -19.24 -5.10
CA GLU A 68 -26.73 -19.15 -6.02
C GLU A 68 -26.33 -19.16 -7.50
N VAL A 69 -25.14 -18.67 -7.85
CA VAL A 69 -24.64 -18.70 -9.24
C VAL A 69 -24.16 -20.09 -9.64
N SER A 70 -23.65 -20.88 -8.69
CA SER A 70 -23.26 -22.27 -8.93
C SER A 70 -24.47 -23.14 -9.29
N GLU A 71 -25.61 -22.94 -8.63
CA GLU A 71 -26.81 -23.74 -8.88
C GLU A 71 -27.49 -23.36 -10.21
N SER A 72 -27.44 -22.09 -10.63
CA SER A 72 -28.09 -21.67 -11.88
C SER A 72 -27.34 -22.07 -13.15
N MET A 73 -26.05 -22.44 -13.08
CA MET A 73 -25.27 -22.85 -14.26
C MET A 73 -25.40 -24.35 -14.58
N ASN A 74 -25.83 -25.17 -13.63
CA ASN A 74 -26.07 -26.60 -13.86
C ASN A 74 -27.41 -26.86 -14.58
N ASP A 75 -28.44 -26.04 -14.37
CA ASP A 75 -29.75 -26.19 -15.02
C ASP A 75 -29.75 -25.80 -16.52
N ILE A 76 -28.72 -25.10 -17.00
CA ILE A 76 -28.61 -24.72 -18.43
C ILE A 76 -27.84 -25.77 -19.25
N LEU A 77 -27.11 -26.69 -18.59
CA LEU A 77 -26.31 -27.72 -19.27
C LEU A 77 -26.99 -29.10 -19.33
N GLU A 78 -28.11 -29.30 -18.63
CA GLU A 78 -28.91 -30.56 -18.65
C GLU A 78 -30.28 -30.44 -19.37
N MET A 79 -30.53 -29.35 -20.12
CA MET A 79 -31.57 -29.31 -21.17
C MET A 79 -30.98 -29.50 -22.56
#